data_AF-A0A820N2X8-F1
#
_entry.id   AF-A0A820N2X8-F1
#
_cell.length_a   1.000
_cell.length_b   1.000
_cell.length_c   1.000
_cell.angle_alpha   90.00
_cell.angle_beta   90.00
_cell.angle_gamma   90.00
#
_symmetry.space_group_name_H-M   'P 1'
#
loop_
_entity.id
_entity.type
_entity.pdbx_description
1 polymer ?
#
loop_
_entity_poly.entity_id
_entity_poly.type
_entity_poly.pdbx_seq_one_letter_code
_entity_poly.pdbx_strand_id
1 'polypeptide(L)'
;TMRGELPLSNLNLTNGDFGDDAGMFFENRDNCFVGLADGAGGNRSLGINPADFSRAILAACRSILRQTNVQTTQLPRLILSAMQQVEASHVRGSSTLCLLALDKEKNSLSTLNIGDSGFAIYRNNELHCRSKSTMNSNSSGPRQLFAVNGSLGLPCFINE
;
A
#
# COMPACT_ATOMS: atom_id res chain seq x y z
N THR A 1 -15.47 -16.57 24.32
CA THR A 1 -15.67 -16.54 22.86
C THR A 1 -14.33 -16.81 22.21
N MET A 2 -14.18 -17.93 21.52
CA MET A 2 -12.92 -18.36 20.91
C MET A 2 -12.45 -17.27 19.93
N ARG A 3 -11.35 -16.57 20.24
CA ARG A 3 -10.63 -15.80 19.23
C ARG A 3 -10.06 -16.85 18.28
N GLY A 4 -10.68 -17.04 17.12
CA GLY A 4 -10.10 -17.88 16.09
C GLY A 4 -8.72 -17.34 15.78
N GLU A 5 -7.68 -18.14 16.02
CA GLU A 5 -6.35 -17.81 15.54
C GLU A 5 -6.45 -17.58 14.03
N LEU A 6 -5.93 -16.45 13.56
CA LEU A 6 -5.81 -16.20 12.13
C LEU A 6 -5.05 -17.40 11.53
N PRO A 7 -5.58 -18.07 10.48
CA PRO A 7 -4.90 -19.18 9.85
C PRO A 7 -3.46 -18.78 9.51
N LEU A 8 -2.48 -19.58 9.93
CA LEU A 8 -1.05 -19.31 9.67
C LEU A 8 -0.75 -19.11 8.17
N SER A 9 -1.58 -19.66 7.29
CA SER A 9 -1.55 -19.43 5.83
C SER A 9 -1.77 -17.98 5.41
N ASN A 10 -2.45 -17.17 6.23
CA ASN A 10 -2.74 -15.75 5.96
C ASN A 10 -1.60 -14.81 6.37
N LEU A 11 -0.59 -15.32 7.09
CA LEU A 11 0.61 -14.56 7.47
C LEU A 11 1.65 -14.47 6.35
N ASN A 12 1.44 -15.14 5.21
CA ASN A 12 2.48 -15.26 4.19
C ASN A 12 2.69 -13.99 3.34
N LEU A 13 2.01 -12.88 3.63
CA LEU A 13 2.25 -11.56 3.02
C LEU A 13 3.67 -11.03 3.22
N THR A 14 4.44 -11.60 4.16
CA THR A 14 5.80 -11.13 4.48
C THR A 14 6.92 -12.02 3.97
N ASN A 15 6.64 -13.27 3.57
CA ASN A 15 7.67 -14.31 3.32
C ASN A 15 7.57 -14.96 1.93
N GLY A 16 6.79 -14.40 1.01
CA GLY A 16 6.67 -14.85 -0.39
C GLY A 16 7.41 -13.94 -1.37
N ASP A 17 7.88 -14.51 -2.49
CA ASP A 17 8.22 -13.73 -3.69
C ASP A 17 6.93 -13.50 -4.49
N PHE A 18 6.50 -12.25 -4.55
CA PHE A 18 5.31 -11.82 -5.28
C PHE A 18 5.67 -11.09 -6.58
N GLY A 19 6.91 -11.26 -7.07
CA GLY A 19 7.39 -10.55 -8.25
C GLY A 19 7.50 -9.05 -7.98
N ASP A 20 6.72 -8.25 -8.72
CA ASP A 20 6.66 -6.79 -8.57
C ASP A 20 5.74 -6.33 -7.45
N ASP A 21 4.93 -7.24 -6.92
CA ASP A 21 3.98 -6.93 -5.86
C ASP A 21 4.64 -7.03 -4.49
N ALA A 22 4.04 -6.34 -3.53
CA ALA A 22 4.42 -6.42 -2.13
C ALA A 22 3.18 -6.43 -1.23
N GLY A 23 3.25 -7.21 -0.16
CA GLY A 23 2.25 -7.30 0.89
C GLY A 23 2.78 -6.75 2.22
N MET A 24 1.88 -6.22 3.04
CA MET A 24 2.17 -5.81 4.41
C MET A 24 1.05 -6.29 5.34
N PHE A 25 1.47 -6.82 6.48
CA PHE A 25 0.61 -6.99 7.65
C PHE A 25 1.32 -6.39 8.86
N PHE A 26 0.60 -5.60 9.65
CA PHE A 26 1.06 -5.09 10.93
C PHE A 26 -0.09 -5.08 11.92
N GLU A 27 0.14 -5.64 13.11
CA GLU A 27 -0.86 -5.71 14.15
C GLU A 27 -0.23 -5.31 15.48
N ASN A 28 -0.95 -4.46 16.22
CA ASN A 28 -0.66 -4.18 17.62
C ASN A 28 -1.91 -4.51 18.46
N ARG A 29 -1.90 -4.16 19.76
CA ARG A 29 -3.02 -4.48 20.66
C ARG A 29 -4.36 -3.94 20.14
N ASP A 30 -4.35 -2.72 19.62
CA ASP A 30 -5.57 -1.92 19.39
C ASP A 30 -5.96 -1.88 17.91
N ASN A 31 -5.00 -2.04 17.00
CA ASN A 31 -5.17 -1.83 15.56
C ASN A 31 -4.56 -2.97 14.74
N CYS A 32 -5.09 -3.15 13.53
CA CYS A 32 -4.55 -4.03 12.49
C CYS A 32 -4.46 -3.27 11.17
N PHE A 33 -3.34 -3.40 10.46
CA PHE A 33 -3.05 -2.75 9.19
C PHE A 33 -2.67 -3.80 8.15
N VAL A 34 -3.30 -3.70 6.98
CA VAL A 34 -3.00 -4.54 5.81
C VAL A 34 -2.66 -3.62 4.66
N GLY A 35 -1.64 -3.97 3.89
CA GLY A 35 -1.21 -3.23 2.72
C GLY A 35 -0.88 -4.11 1.53
N LEU A 36 -1.17 -3.61 0.34
CA LEU A 36 -0.81 -4.17 -0.95
C LEU A 36 -0.27 -3.06 -1.84
N ALA A 37 0.82 -3.32 -2.55
CA ALA A 37 1.37 -2.43 -3.55
C ALA A 37 1.79 -3.25 -4.78
N ASP A 38 1.33 -2.83 -5.96
CA ASP A 38 1.70 -3.43 -7.26
C ASP A 38 2.70 -2.50 -7.94
N GLY A 39 3.95 -2.97 -8.06
CA GLY A 39 5.04 -2.23 -8.68
C GLY A 39 4.82 -2.08 -10.19
N ALA A 40 4.79 -0.83 -10.69
CA ALA A 40 4.46 -0.60 -12.09
C ALA A 40 5.50 -1.22 -13.03
N GLY A 41 5.10 -2.18 -13.86
CA GLY A 41 5.98 -2.86 -14.80
C GLY A 41 6.72 -1.91 -15.77
N GLY A 42 6.12 -0.75 -16.07
CA GLY A 42 6.73 0.32 -16.88
C GLY A 42 8.07 0.83 -16.33
N ASN A 43 8.33 0.70 -15.02
CA ASN A 43 9.61 1.08 -14.42
C ASN A 43 10.81 0.33 -15.04
N ARG A 44 10.60 -0.89 -15.57
CA ARG A 44 11.66 -1.67 -16.20
C ARG A 44 12.26 -1.00 -17.43
N SER A 45 11.46 -0.26 -18.21
CA SER A 45 11.97 0.47 -19.39
C SER A 45 12.96 1.57 -19.02
N LEU A 46 12.91 2.04 -17.76
CA LEU A 46 13.82 3.03 -17.18
C LEU A 46 14.99 2.39 -16.42
N GLY A 47 15.15 1.06 -16.49
CA GLY A 47 16.15 0.31 -15.72
C GLY A 47 15.89 0.30 -14.22
N ILE A 48 14.64 0.54 -13.80
CA ILE A 48 14.21 0.52 -12.40
C ILE A 48 13.45 -0.78 -12.14
N ASN A 49 13.82 -1.50 -11.08
CA ASN A 49 13.10 -2.70 -10.67
C ASN A 49 11.77 -2.29 -9.98
N PRO A 50 10.59 -2.63 -10.53
CA PRO A 50 9.31 -2.21 -9.94
C PRO A 50 9.11 -2.72 -8.51
N ALA A 51 9.65 -3.90 -8.23
CA ALA A 51 9.58 -4.54 -6.93
C ALA A 51 10.31 -3.75 -5.82
N ASP A 52 11.27 -2.89 -6.17
CA ASP A 52 12.01 -2.10 -5.18
C ASP A 52 11.08 -1.03 -4.56
N PHE A 53 10.28 -0.35 -5.39
CA PHE A 53 9.37 0.69 -4.92
C PHE A 53 8.21 0.11 -4.11
N SER A 54 7.54 -0.94 -4.62
CA SER A 54 6.40 -1.58 -3.94
C SER A 54 6.80 -2.12 -2.56
N ARG A 55 7.99 -2.75 -2.46
CA ARG A 55 8.54 -3.21 -1.17
C ARG A 55 8.94 -2.05 -0.26
N ALA A 56 9.58 -1.01 -0.79
CA ALA A 56 10.05 0.12 0.00
C ALA A 56 8.90 0.91 0.64
N ILE A 57 7.83 1.21 -0.10
CA ILE A 57 6.71 1.99 0.42
C ILE A 57 5.99 1.25 1.56
N LEU A 58 5.79 -0.07 1.43
CA LEU A 58 5.18 -0.88 2.47
C LEU A 58 6.13 -1.12 3.65
N ALA A 59 7.43 -1.28 3.42
CA ALA A 59 8.43 -1.37 4.47
C ALA A 59 8.50 -0.08 5.31
N ALA A 60 8.45 1.08 4.66
CA ALA A 60 8.41 2.39 5.33
C ALA A 60 7.12 2.54 6.16
N CYS A 61 5.95 2.17 5.62
CA CYS A 61 4.70 2.13 6.39
C CYS A 61 4.85 1.29 7.66
N ARG A 62 5.37 0.06 7.53
CA ARG A 62 5.59 -0.85 8.66
C ARG A 62 6.58 -0.29 9.68
N SER A 63 7.63 0.37 9.22
CA SER A 63 8.63 1.02 10.08
C SER A 63 7.97 2.12 10.95
N ILE A 64 7.18 2.99 10.33
CA ILE A 64 6.45 4.07 11.01
C ILE A 64 5.46 3.50 12.03
N LEU A 65 4.68 2.49 11.64
CA LEU A 65 3.71 1.82 12.51
C LEU A 65 4.35 1.15 13.74
N ARG A 66 5.61 0.69 13.63
CA ARG A 66 6.38 0.13 14.76
C ARG A 66 6.86 1.21 15.74
N GLN A 67 7.13 2.40 15.24
CA GLN A 67 7.75 3.48 16.01
C GLN A 67 6.73 4.47 16.57
N THR A 68 5.54 4.53 15.99
CA THR A 68 4.53 5.55 16.31
C THR A 68 3.14 4.94 16.44
N ASN A 69 2.32 5.49 17.33
CA ASN A 69 0.92 5.11 17.44
C ASN A 69 0.08 5.87 16.42
N VAL A 70 0.06 5.38 15.19
CA VAL A 70 -0.71 5.98 14.09
C VAL A 70 -2.20 5.67 14.28
N GLN A 71 -3.03 6.71 14.30
CA GLN A 71 -4.48 6.54 14.30
C GLN A 71 -4.94 5.97 12.96
N THR A 72 -5.87 5.02 12.98
CA THR A 72 -6.38 4.35 11.76
C THR A 72 -6.99 5.33 10.74
N THR A 73 -7.52 6.47 11.19
CA THR A 73 -8.06 7.54 10.34
C THR A 73 -6.98 8.38 9.64
N GLN A 74 -5.70 8.20 9.98
CA GLN A 74 -4.59 9.03 9.49
C GLN A 74 -3.75 8.33 8.40
N LEU A 75 -4.36 7.42 7.63
CA LEU A 75 -3.68 6.76 6.49
C LEU A 75 -3.00 7.74 5.51
N PRO A 76 -3.60 8.89 5.14
CA PRO A 76 -2.89 9.86 4.28
C PRO A 76 -1.59 10.39 4.89
N ARG A 77 -1.56 10.64 6.22
CA ARG A 77 -0.34 11.08 6.91
C ARG A 77 0.71 9.97 6.96
N LEU A 78 0.29 8.73 7.20
CA LEU A 78 1.17 7.56 7.15
C LEU A 78 1.86 7.47 5.78
N ILE A 79 1.11 7.64 4.69
CA ILE A 79 1.66 7.57 3.33
C ILE A 79 2.59 8.73 3.02
N LEU A 80 2.26 9.96 3.43
CA LEU A 80 3.18 11.09 3.27
C LEU A 80 4.51 10.85 3.98
N SER A 81 4.48 10.37 5.22
CA SER A 81 5.72 10.04 5.96
C SER A 81 6.46 8.84 5.36
N ALA A 82 5.75 7.84 4.84
CA ALA A 82 6.37 6.70 4.16
C ALA A 82 7.06 7.13 2.85
N MET A 83 6.42 7.98 2.05
CA MET A 83 7.01 8.56 0.84
C MET A 83 8.30 9.33 1.15
N GLN A 84 8.31 10.14 2.22
CA GLN A 84 9.52 10.84 2.66
C GLN A 84 10.67 9.87 3.00
N GLN A 85 10.38 8.72 3.62
CA GLN A 85 11.41 7.70 3.90
C GLN A 85 11.90 7.00 2.62
N VAL A 86 11.00 6.71 1.67
CA VAL A 86 11.33 6.12 0.36
C VAL A 86 12.25 7.05 -0.43
N GLU A 87 11.90 8.34 -0.51
CA GLU A 87 12.70 9.38 -1.17
C GLU A 87 14.07 9.56 -0.50
N ALA A 88 14.11 9.62 0.83
CA ALA A 88 15.36 9.71 1.59
C ALA A 88 16.25 8.47 1.39
N SER A 89 15.67 7.31 1.11
CA SER A 89 16.38 6.06 0.78
C SER A 89 16.76 5.94 -0.70
N HIS A 90 16.44 6.95 -1.50
CA HIS A 90 16.74 7.04 -2.94
C HIS A 90 16.14 5.90 -3.77
N VAL A 91 15.08 5.27 -3.25
CA VAL A 91 14.30 4.28 -4.00
C VAL A 91 13.46 5.04 -5.03
N ARG A 92 13.58 4.64 -6.29
CA ARG A 92 12.86 5.22 -7.42
C ARG A 92 11.82 4.24 -7.92
N GLY A 93 10.82 4.78 -8.59
CA GLY A 93 9.80 4.00 -9.29
C GLY A 93 8.41 4.45 -8.91
N SER A 94 7.45 3.57 -9.20
CA SER A 94 6.05 3.81 -8.92
C SER A 94 5.31 2.51 -8.62
N SER A 95 4.23 2.62 -7.87
CA SER A 95 3.32 1.51 -7.62
C SER A 95 1.90 2.01 -7.37
N THR A 96 0.92 1.11 -7.51
CA THR A 96 -0.37 1.29 -6.83
C THR A 96 -0.18 1.18 -5.32
N LEU A 97 -1.22 1.49 -4.56
CA LEU A 97 -1.26 1.24 -3.12
C LEU A 97 -2.69 1.05 -2.62
N CYS A 98 -2.93 -0.07 -1.95
CA CYS A 98 -4.15 -0.33 -1.21
C CYS A 98 -3.81 -0.57 0.27
N LEU A 99 -4.33 0.28 1.17
CA LEU A 99 -4.19 0.15 2.62
C LEU A 99 -5.53 0.02 3.32
N LEU A 100 -5.57 -0.84 4.33
CA LEU A 100 -6.68 -1.04 5.23
C LEU A 100 -6.18 -0.92 6.67
N ALA A 101 -6.91 -0.21 7.52
CA ALA A 101 -6.62 -0.04 8.94
C ALA A 101 -7.88 -0.27 9.78
N LEU A 102 -7.87 -1.36 10.55
CA LEU A 102 -8.95 -1.76 11.45
C LEU A 102 -8.63 -1.27 12.87
N ASP A 103 -9.51 -0.46 13.42
CA ASP A 103 -9.57 -0.13 14.85
C ASP A 103 -10.41 -1.20 15.55
N LYS A 104 -9.79 -1.99 16.42
CA LYS A 104 -10.41 -3.15 17.07
C LYS A 104 -11.38 -2.75 18.18
N GLU A 105 -11.15 -1.60 18.81
CA GLU A 105 -12.00 -1.11 19.88
C GLU A 105 -13.29 -0.52 19.30
N LYS A 106 -13.15 0.34 18.28
CA LYS A 106 -14.28 1.03 17.64
C LYS A 106 -14.99 0.18 16.58
N ASN A 107 -14.42 -0.97 16.21
CA ASN A 107 -14.88 -1.81 15.10
C ASN A 107 -15.02 -1.03 13.78
N SER A 108 -14.10 -0.08 13.55
CA SER A 108 -14.12 0.78 12.36
C SER A 108 -12.96 0.44 11.43
N LEU A 109 -13.25 0.38 10.13
CA LEU A 109 -12.25 0.16 9.10
C LEU A 109 -12.03 1.45 8.30
N SER A 110 -10.81 1.96 8.33
CA SER A 110 -10.33 3.04 7.46
C SER A 110 -9.57 2.45 6.27
N THR A 111 -9.74 3.03 5.09
CA THR A 111 -9.15 2.49 3.86
C THR A 111 -8.62 3.59 2.97
N LEU A 112 -7.54 3.31 2.25
CA LEU A 112 -6.94 4.21 1.26
C LEU A 112 -6.57 3.37 0.03
N ASN A 113 -7.05 3.77 -1.15
CA ASN A 113 -6.76 3.06 -2.40
C ASN A 113 -6.29 4.06 -3.47
N ILE A 114 -5.11 3.82 -4.03
CA ILE A 114 -4.49 4.56 -5.12
C ILE A 114 -4.16 3.54 -6.21
N GLY A 115 -4.67 3.77 -7.41
CA GLY A 115 -4.61 2.84 -8.53
C GLY A 115 -5.81 1.89 -8.62
N ASP A 116 -5.60 0.76 -9.26
CA ASP A 116 -6.59 -0.25 -9.61
C ASP A 116 -6.48 -1.55 -8.81
N SER A 117 -5.55 -1.63 -7.86
CA SER A 117 -5.63 -2.56 -6.73
C SER A 117 -6.91 -2.32 -5.90
N GLY A 118 -7.19 -3.20 -4.94
CA GLY A 118 -8.40 -3.03 -4.15
C GLY A 118 -8.67 -4.06 -3.07
N PHE A 119 -9.83 -3.88 -2.44
CA PHE A 119 -10.37 -4.76 -1.42
C PHE A 119 -11.86 -4.95 -1.59
N ALA A 120 -12.38 -6.05 -1.04
CA ALA A 120 -13.80 -6.32 -0.92
C ALA A 120 -14.09 -6.86 0.48
N ILE A 121 -15.17 -6.38 1.10
CA ILE A 121 -15.64 -6.86 2.40
C ILE A 121 -16.87 -7.71 2.17
N TYR A 122 -16.80 -8.95 2.62
CA TYR A 122 -17.93 -9.86 2.64
C TYR A 122 -18.41 -10.05 4.09
N ARG A 123 -19.72 -9.99 4.31
CA ARG A 123 -20.36 -10.25 5.60
C ARG A 123 -21.62 -11.07 5.36
N ASN A 124 -21.81 -12.14 6.13
CA ASN A 124 -22.94 -13.06 5.96
C ASN A 124 -23.07 -13.58 4.51
N ASN A 125 -21.94 -13.94 3.89
CA ASN A 125 -21.84 -14.39 2.49
C ASN A 125 -22.30 -13.37 1.43
N GLU A 126 -22.47 -12.09 1.80
CA GLU A 126 -22.84 -11.03 0.87
C GLU A 126 -21.73 -9.98 0.74
N LEU A 127 -21.59 -9.41 -0.46
CA LEU A 127 -20.68 -8.30 -0.72
C LEU A 127 -21.21 -7.04 -0.02
N HIS A 128 -20.51 -6.61 1.03
CA HIS A 128 -20.86 -5.41 1.78
C HIS A 128 -20.26 -4.15 1.17
N CYS A 129 -18.98 -4.20 0.79
CA CYS A 129 -18.34 -3.10 0.09
C CYS A 129 -17.20 -3.57 -0.82
N ARG A 130 -16.87 -2.74 -1.80
CA ARG A 130 -15.71 -2.91 -2.69
C ARG A 130 -15.03 -1.57 -2.89
N SER A 131 -13.70 -1.56 -2.93
CA SER A 131 -12.94 -0.35 -3.27
C SER A 131 -13.27 0.13 -4.68
N LYS A 132 -13.09 1.43 -4.91
CA LYS A 132 -13.11 2.01 -6.25
C LYS A 132 -11.68 2.12 -6.78
N SER A 133 -11.47 1.69 -8.02
CA SER A 133 -10.22 1.96 -8.74
C SER A 133 -10.11 3.45 -9.03
N THR A 134 -8.89 3.97 -9.00
CA THR A 134 -8.59 5.36 -9.33
C THR A 134 -7.68 5.40 -10.55
N MET A 135 -8.16 6.04 -11.62
CA MET A 135 -7.48 6.14 -12.91
C MET A 135 -6.95 7.56 -13.14
N ASN A 136 -5.99 7.69 -14.04
CA ASN A 136 -5.53 8.99 -14.55
C ASN A 136 -6.66 9.71 -15.31
N SER A 137 -6.52 11.03 -15.51
CA SER A 137 -7.56 11.88 -16.12
C SER A 137 -7.97 11.45 -17.53
N ASN A 138 -7.01 10.94 -18.31
CA ASN A 138 -7.23 10.39 -19.65
C ASN A 138 -7.58 8.88 -19.64
N SER A 139 -7.71 8.27 -18.45
CA SER A 139 -7.92 6.82 -18.27
C SER A 139 -6.84 5.92 -18.90
N SER A 140 -5.65 6.46 -19.21
CA SER A 140 -4.56 5.68 -19.82
C SER A 140 -3.93 4.64 -18.89
N GLY A 141 -4.20 4.74 -17.59
CA GLY A 141 -3.71 3.81 -16.59
C GLY A 141 -4.16 4.14 -15.17
N PRO A 142 -3.87 3.25 -14.21
CA PRO A 142 -4.14 3.50 -12.80
C PRO A 142 -3.32 4.67 -12.28
N ARG A 143 -3.86 5.38 -11.27
CA ARG A 143 -3.07 6.33 -10.50
C ARG A 143 -2.01 5.58 -9.71
N GLN A 144 -0.84 6.18 -9.56
CA GLN A 144 0.27 5.56 -8.86
C GLN A 144 0.91 6.56 -7.89
N LEU A 145 1.46 6.03 -6.80
CA LEU A 145 2.50 6.72 -6.05
C LEU A 145 3.79 6.65 -6.85
N PHE A 146 4.60 7.71 -6.82
CA PHE A 146 5.87 7.74 -7.51
C PHE A 146 6.90 8.55 -6.73
N ALA A 147 8.16 8.10 -6.76
CA ALA A 147 9.31 8.86 -6.28
C ALA A 147 10.31 9.03 -7.43
N VAL A 148 10.65 10.29 -7.71
CA VAL A 148 11.67 10.70 -8.68
C VAL A 148 12.79 11.42 -7.93
N ASN A 149 14.06 11.20 -8.31
CA ASN A 149 15.16 11.88 -7.65
C ASN A 149 15.03 13.41 -7.80
N GLY A 150 15.19 14.14 -6.70
CA GLY A 150 15.13 15.61 -6.63
C GLY A 150 16.24 16.37 -7.37
N SER A 151 16.93 15.75 -8.32
CA SER A 151 17.92 16.39 -9.20
C SER A 151 17.55 16.37 -10.69
N LEU A 152 16.48 15.67 -11.08
CA LEU A 152 15.85 15.82 -12.40
C LEU A 152 14.35 15.91 -12.19
N GLY A 153 13.87 17.15 -12.06
CA GLY A 153 12.45 17.49 -12.00
C GLY A 153 11.74 17.17 -13.31
N LEU A 154 11.43 15.90 -13.51
CA LEU A 154 10.38 15.47 -14.41
C LEU A 154 9.45 14.56 -13.61
N PRO A 155 8.20 15.00 -13.34
CA PRO A 155 7.14 14.06 -13.07
C PRO A 155 7.15 13.07 -14.24
N CYS A 156 7.17 11.78 -13.94
CA CYS A 156 6.75 10.77 -14.87
C CYS A 156 5.25 11.00 -15.13
N PHE A 157 4.94 11.99 -15.97
CA PHE A 157 3.78 11.93 -16.81
C PHE A 157 4.03 10.71 -17.71
N ILE A 158 3.31 9.63 -17.45
CA ILE A 158 3.06 8.66 -18.50
C ILE A 158 2.41 9.49 -19.62
N ASN A 159 3.12 9.58 -20.76
CA ASN A 159 2.87 10.46 -21.89
C ASN A 159 1.37 10.56 -22.29
N GLU A 160 0.96 11.80 -22.58
CA GLU A 160 -0.21 12.27 -23.35
C GLU A 160 -1.61 11.73 -22.98
#